data_AF-W9HT33-F1
#
_entry.id   AF-W9HT33-F1
#
_cell.length_a   1.000
_cell.length_b   1.000
_cell.length_c   1.000
_cell.angle_alpha   90.00
_cell.angle_beta   90.00
_cell.angle_gamma   90.00
#
_symmetry.space_group_name_H-M   'P 1'
#
loop_
_entity.id
_entity.type
_entity.pdbx_description
1 polymer ?
#
loop_
_entity_poly.entity_id
_entity_poly.type
_entity_poly.pdbx_seq_one_letter_code
_entity_poly.pdbx_strand_id
1 'polypeptide(L)'
;MSSELHQQLTAPNGVTYNQPLGLFINNEWHRSKANEFISVVSPIDENEIVKVHAGGEKDIDDAVKAARAALKGPWSHQSGTERGEMMRKLADLLDAAANDLATIDTWNNGKRFSSAQGDVGELTGVLRYYAGFADKQYGQVISTTEK
;
A
#
# COMPACT_ATOMS: atom_id res chain seq x y z
N MET A 1 -1.45 -1.57 -23.69
CA MET A 1 -1.28 -2.85 -22.96
C MET A 1 -1.63 -2.76 -21.46
N SER A 2 -1.90 -1.56 -20.89
CA SER A 2 -2.25 -1.39 -19.46
C SER A 2 -3.72 -1.66 -19.09
N SER A 3 -4.64 -1.68 -20.07
CA SER A 3 -6.08 -1.78 -19.80
C SER A 3 -6.55 -3.15 -19.28
N GLU A 4 -5.71 -4.19 -19.33
CA GLU A 4 -6.10 -5.55 -18.91
C GLU A 4 -5.75 -5.88 -17.45
N LEU A 5 -5.09 -4.96 -16.74
CA LEU A 5 -4.73 -5.11 -15.32
C LEU A 5 -5.51 -4.14 -14.42
N HIS A 6 -6.53 -3.49 -14.96
CA HIS A 6 -7.40 -2.60 -14.21
C HIS A 6 -8.85 -2.84 -14.60
N GLN A 7 -9.75 -2.66 -13.64
CA GLN A 7 -11.19 -2.73 -13.88
C GLN A 7 -11.87 -1.58 -13.15
N GLN A 8 -12.75 -0.87 -13.84
CA GLN A 8 -13.61 0.11 -13.19
C GLN A 8 -14.70 -0.62 -12.39
N LEU A 9 -14.81 -0.30 -11.11
CA LEU A 9 -15.80 -0.85 -10.19
C LEU A 9 -16.65 0.28 -9.61
N THR A 10 -17.93 0.00 -9.39
CA THR A 10 -18.86 0.89 -8.69
C THR A 10 -19.37 0.17 -7.45
N ALA A 11 -19.06 0.72 -6.28
CA ALA A 11 -19.48 0.16 -5.00
C ALA A 11 -20.97 0.44 -4.72
N PRO A 12 -21.61 -0.27 -3.77
CA PRO A 12 -23.03 -0.09 -3.44
C PRO A 12 -23.42 1.33 -3.00
N ASN A 13 -22.47 2.13 -2.50
CA ASN A 13 -22.68 3.53 -2.15
C ASN A 13 -22.52 4.51 -3.33
N GLY A 14 -22.34 4.01 -4.55
CA GLY A 14 -22.24 4.79 -5.80
C GLY A 14 -20.85 5.31 -6.14
N VAL A 15 -19.85 5.14 -5.25
CA VAL A 15 -18.47 5.52 -5.53
C VAL A 15 -17.90 4.61 -6.63
N THR A 16 -17.30 5.22 -7.65
CA THR A 16 -16.66 4.51 -8.75
C THR A 16 -15.17 4.74 -8.73
N TYR A 17 -14.39 3.66 -8.82
CA TYR A 17 -12.93 3.71 -8.76
C TYR A 17 -12.31 2.72 -9.75
N ASN A 18 -11.05 2.96 -10.11
CA ASN A 18 -10.30 2.08 -11.02
C ASN A 18 -9.46 1.11 -10.19
N GLN A 19 -9.91 -0.15 -10.07
CA GLN A 19 -9.26 -1.19 -9.28
C GLN A 19 -8.11 -1.84 -10.06
N PRO A 20 -6.87 -1.80 -9.55
CA PRO A 20 -5.80 -2.63 -10.07
C PRO A 20 -6.02 -4.10 -9.75
N LEU A 21 -5.78 -4.97 -10.72
CA LEU A 21 -5.99 -6.42 -10.62
C LEU A 21 -4.67 -7.20 -10.47
N GLY A 22 -3.55 -6.57 -10.82
CA GLY A 22 -2.23 -7.19 -10.87
C GLY A 22 -1.47 -7.16 -9.55
N LEU A 23 -0.26 -7.71 -9.58
CA LEU A 23 0.74 -7.62 -8.52
C LEU A 23 1.55 -6.32 -8.70
N PHE A 24 1.72 -5.52 -7.65
CA PHE A 24 2.50 -4.28 -7.71
C PHE A 24 3.97 -4.55 -7.37
N ILE A 25 4.85 -4.55 -8.38
CA ILE A 25 6.28 -4.85 -8.24
C ILE A 25 7.06 -3.78 -9.02
N ASN A 26 8.10 -3.21 -8.40
CA ASN A 26 8.97 -2.23 -9.05
C ASN A 26 8.24 -1.03 -9.70
N ASN A 27 7.24 -0.49 -9.00
CA ASN A 27 6.36 0.60 -9.45
C ASN A 27 5.47 0.28 -10.67
N GLU A 28 5.31 -1.00 -11.03
CA GLU A 28 4.48 -1.45 -12.14
C GLU A 28 3.48 -2.53 -11.70
N TRP A 29 2.37 -2.63 -12.42
CA TRP A 29 1.39 -3.70 -12.24
C TRP A 29 1.73 -4.87 -13.18
N HIS A 30 1.83 -6.08 -12.61
CA HIS A 30 2.17 -7.31 -13.34
C HIS A 30 1.05 -8.35 -13.23
N ARG A 31 0.93 -9.20 -14.26
CA ARG A 31 0.16 -10.44 -14.16
C ARG A 31 0.92 -11.43 -13.29
N SER A 32 0.20 -12.26 -12.53
CA SER A 32 0.79 -13.42 -11.87
C SER A 32 1.38 -14.39 -12.90
N LYS A 33 2.59 -14.90 -12.64
CA LYS A 33 3.23 -15.93 -13.46
C LYS A 33 2.53 -17.28 -13.38
N ALA A 34 1.78 -17.55 -12.31
CA ALA A 34 0.97 -18.76 -12.18
C ALA A 34 -0.33 -18.68 -12.99
N ASN A 35 -0.73 -17.46 -13.41
CA ASN A 35 -2.02 -17.18 -14.05
C ASN A 35 -3.23 -17.67 -13.23
N GLU A 36 -3.07 -17.69 -11.90
CA GLU A 36 -4.12 -17.99 -10.94
C GLU A 36 -4.77 -16.70 -10.45
N PHE A 37 -6.00 -16.82 -9.93
CA PHE A 37 -6.81 -15.70 -9.49
C PHE A 37 -7.45 -15.99 -8.14
N ILE A 38 -7.63 -14.94 -7.33
CA ILE A 38 -8.39 -14.96 -6.09
C ILE A 38 -9.69 -14.19 -6.33
N SER A 39 -10.82 -14.84 -6.07
CA SER A 39 -12.13 -14.19 -6.03
C SER A 39 -12.26 -13.39 -4.73
N VAL A 40 -12.45 -12.08 -4.87
CA VAL A 40 -12.73 -11.18 -3.75
C VAL A 40 -14.24 -11.12 -3.57
N VAL A 41 -14.73 -11.61 -2.44
CA VAL A 41 -16.18 -11.70 -2.14
C VAL A 41 -16.54 -10.71 -1.05
N SER A 42 -17.65 -10.01 -1.26
CA SER A 42 -18.22 -9.08 -0.28
C SER A 42 -18.86 -9.88 0.86
N PRO A 43 -18.49 -9.65 2.13
CA PRO A 43 -19.15 -10.29 3.27
C PRO A 43 -20.53 -9.68 3.58
N ILE A 44 -20.93 -8.61 2.88
CA ILE A 44 -22.22 -7.94 3.09
C ILE A 44 -23.37 -8.75 2.46
N ASP A 45 -23.11 -9.34 1.30
CA ASP A 45 -24.12 -9.96 0.43
C ASP A 45 -23.64 -11.25 -0.27
N GLU A 46 -22.41 -11.70 0.04
CA GLU A 46 -21.76 -12.90 -0.51
C GLU A 46 -21.53 -12.87 -2.03
N ASN A 47 -21.70 -11.70 -2.67
CA ASN A 47 -21.45 -11.52 -4.09
C ASN A 47 -19.95 -11.29 -4.37
N GLU A 48 -19.48 -11.81 -5.50
CA GLU A 48 -18.12 -11.54 -5.99
C GLU A 48 -17.99 -10.07 -6.40
N ILE A 49 -17.00 -9.38 -5.83
CA ILE A 49 -16.64 -8.00 -6.17
C ILE A 49 -15.81 -8.00 -7.46
N VAL A 50 -14.71 -8.77 -7.46
CA VAL A 50 -13.72 -8.82 -8.54
C VAL A 50 -12.80 -10.03 -8.39
N LYS A 51 -12.08 -10.39 -9.45
CA LYS A 51 -10.97 -11.36 -9.39
C LYS A 51 -9.63 -10.63 -9.53
N VAL A 52 -8.71 -10.91 -8.62
CA VAL A 52 -7.34 -10.35 -8.65
C VAL A 52 -6.32 -11.46 -8.91
N HIS A 53 -5.16 -11.11 -9.46
CA HIS A 53 -4.08 -12.07 -9.70
C HIS A 53 -3.55 -12.65 -8.39
N ALA A 54 -3.48 -13.98 -8.31
CA ALA A 54 -2.89 -14.71 -7.19
C ALA A 54 -1.37 -14.83 -7.37
N GLY A 55 -0.57 -14.20 -6.51
CA GLY A 55 0.89 -14.28 -6.59
C GLY A 55 1.42 -15.63 -6.15
N GLY A 56 2.34 -16.21 -6.93
CA GLY A 56 3.04 -17.45 -6.62
C GLY A 56 4.52 -17.26 -6.27
N GLU A 57 5.24 -18.37 -6.03
CA GLU A 57 6.66 -18.37 -5.64
C GLU A 57 7.54 -17.54 -6.59
N LYS A 58 7.34 -17.67 -7.91
CA LYS A 58 8.13 -16.94 -8.90
C LYS A 58 7.83 -15.44 -8.94
N ASP A 59 6.64 -15.01 -8.49
CA ASP A 59 6.29 -13.60 -8.38
C ASP A 59 6.91 -13.00 -7.11
N ILE A 60 6.94 -13.79 -6.02
CA ILE A 60 7.64 -13.45 -4.79
C ILE A 60 9.14 -13.26 -5.05
N ASP A 61 9.76 -14.16 -5.82
CA ASP A 61 11.16 -14.02 -6.22
C ASP A 61 11.45 -12.69 -6.92
N ASP A 62 10.57 -12.25 -7.83
CA ASP A 62 10.71 -10.99 -8.53
C ASP A 62 10.52 -9.79 -7.58
N ALA A 63 9.52 -9.85 -6.70
CA ALA A 63 9.30 -8.82 -5.68
C ALA A 63 10.50 -8.66 -4.75
N VAL A 64 11.09 -9.78 -4.29
CA VAL A 64 12.30 -9.77 -3.45
C VAL A 64 13.49 -9.21 -4.20
N LYS A 65 13.70 -9.61 -5.47
CA LYS A 65 14.78 -9.05 -6.31
C LYS A 65 14.63 -7.55 -6.49
N ALA A 66 13.42 -7.07 -6.79
CA ALA A 66 13.12 -5.64 -6.93
C ALA A 66 13.39 -4.88 -5.62
N ALA A 67 12.92 -5.39 -4.48
CA ALA A 67 13.16 -4.79 -3.17
C ALA A 67 14.66 -4.74 -2.82
N ARG A 68 15.42 -5.80 -3.14
CA ARG A 68 16.89 -5.83 -2.94
C ARG A 68 17.62 -4.85 -3.85
N ALA A 69 17.16 -4.67 -5.09
CA ALA A 69 17.71 -3.67 -6.00
C ALA A 69 17.43 -2.25 -5.48
N ALA A 70 16.21 -1.97 -5.00
CA ALA A 70 15.87 -0.69 -4.41
C ALA A 70 16.70 -0.38 -3.15
N LEU A 71 16.90 -1.38 -2.27
CA LEU A 71 17.72 -1.24 -1.07
C LEU A 71 19.20 -0.94 -1.36
N LYS A 72 19.73 -1.43 -2.49
CA LYS A 72 21.10 -1.14 -2.95
C LYS A 72 21.16 0.07 -3.91
N GLY A 73 20.01 0.67 -4.20
CA GLY A 73 19.82 1.68 -5.23
C GLY A 73 19.58 3.08 -4.65
N PRO A 74 18.83 3.93 -5.34
CA PRO A 74 18.63 5.32 -4.93
C PRO A 74 18.04 5.48 -3.52
N TRP A 75 17.22 4.52 -3.07
CA TRP A 75 16.58 4.57 -1.75
C TRP A 75 17.59 4.59 -0.60
N SER A 76 18.69 3.84 -0.68
CA SER A 76 19.74 3.85 0.37
C SER A 76 20.49 5.17 0.46
N HIS A 77 20.45 5.99 -0.61
CA HIS A 77 21.10 7.30 -0.65
C HIS A 77 20.16 8.45 -0.26
N GLN A 78 18.85 8.19 -0.10
CA GLN A 78 17.92 9.20 0.40
C GLN A 78 18.23 9.51 1.87
N SER A 79 18.26 10.79 2.21
CA SER A 79 18.36 11.25 3.59
C SER A 79 17.13 10.84 4.42
N GLY A 80 17.27 10.82 5.75
CA GLY A 80 16.13 10.62 6.65
C GLY A 80 15.02 11.64 6.43
N THR A 81 15.40 12.89 6.14
CA THR A 81 14.47 14.00 5.88
C THR A 81 13.67 13.78 4.59
N GLU A 82 14.32 13.44 3.48
CA GLU A 82 13.64 13.13 2.20
C GLU A 82 12.68 11.94 2.35
N ARG A 83 13.08 10.88 3.06
CA ARG A 83 12.18 9.75 3.36
C ARG A 83 10.95 10.19 4.16
N GLY A 84 11.15 11.05 5.16
CA GLY A 84 10.06 11.63 5.93
C GLY A 84 9.10 12.46 5.08
N GLU A 85 9.62 13.26 4.14
CA GLU A 85 8.81 14.04 3.20
C GLU A 85 7.98 13.14 2.28
N MET A 86 8.56 12.06 1.77
CA MET A 86 7.82 11.06 0.97
C MET A 86 6.70 10.40 1.76
N MET A 87 6.92 10.07 3.03
CA MET A 87 5.88 9.52 3.91
C MET A 87 4.76 10.52 4.21
N ARG A 88 5.07 11.82 4.40
CA ARG A 88 4.04 12.86 4.55
C ARG A 88 3.21 13.02 3.29
N LYS A 89 3.86 13.02 2.12
CA LYS A 89 3.18 13.07 0.83
C LYS A 89 2.26 11.87 0.64
N LEU A 90 2.68 10.66 1.04
CA LEU A 90 1.81 9.49 1.03
C LEU A 90 0.58 9.68 1.93
N ALA A 91 0.76 10.22 3.13
CA ALA A 91 -0.36 10.53 4.03
C ALA A 91 -1.33 11.55 3.40
N ASP A 92 -0.82 12.62 2.76
CA ASP A 92 -1.66 13.62 2.08
C ASP A 92 -2.49 13.00 0.95
N LEU A 93 -1.90 12.07 0.18
CA LEU A 93 -2.61 11.36 -0.90
C LEU A 93 -3.69 10.42 -0.34
N LEU A 94 -3.43 9.76 0.78
CA LEU A 94 -4.40 8.87 1.43
C LEU A 94 -5.56 9.65 2.06
N ASP A 95 -5.29 10.80 2.68
CA ASP A 95 -6.33 11.70 3.20
C ASP A 95 -7.24 12.20 2.05
N ALA A 96 -6.64 12.56 0.91
CA ALA A 96 -7.39 12.98 -0.28
C ALA A 96 -8.26 11.84 -0.86
N ALA A 97 -7.84 10.59 -0.70
CA ALA A 97 -8.55 9.40 -1.16
C ALA A 97 -9.41 8.73 -0.06
N ALA A 98 -9.61 9.37 1.09
CA ALA A 98 -10.16 8.71 2.28
C ALA A 98 -11.57 8.13 2.08
N ASN A 99 -12.42 8.82 1.32
CA ASN A 99 -13.76 8.33 1.00
C ASN A 99 -13.72 7.06 0.16
N ASP A 100 -12.81 6.98 -0.81
CA ASP A 100 -12.69 5.84 -1.71
C ASP A 100 -12.09 4.65 -0.96
N LEU A 101 -11.05 4.88 -0.15
CA LEU A 101 -10.45 3.86 0.70
C LEU A 101 -11.43 3.29 1.71
N ALA A 102 -12.20 4.14 2.39
CA ALA A 102 -13.24 3.71 3.32
C ALA A 102 -14.35 2.92 2.62
N THR A 103 -14.70 3.30 1.38
CA THR A 103 -15.67 2.55 0.57
C THR A 103 -15.17 1.16 0.23
N ILE A 104 -13.93 1.06 -0.24
CA ILE A 104 -13.30 -0.21 -0.62
C ILE A 104 -13.20 -1.14 0.60
N ASP A 105 -12.74 -0.61 1.74
CA ASP A 105 -12.60 -1.39 2.97
C ASP A 105 -13.96 -1.86 3.49
N THR A 106 -14.97 -0.99 3.54
CA THR A 106 -16.33 -1.42 3.91
C THR A 106 -16.87 -2.49 2.98
N TRP A 107 -16.69 -2.36 1.66
CA TRP A 107 -17.22 -3.33 0.71
C TRP A 107 -16.50 -4.69 0.81
N ASN A 108 -15.18 -4.69 0.99
CA ASN A 108 -14.38 -5.91 1.05
C ASN A 108 -14.36 -6.57 2.45
N ASN A 109 -14.36 -5.79 3.52
CA ASN A 109 -14.26 -6.29 4.90
C ASN A 109 -15.61 -6.37 5.63
N GLY A 110 -16.60 -5.57 5.23
CA GLY A 110 -17.93 -5.52 5.86
C GLY A 110 -18.06 -4.63 7.09
N LYS A 111 -16.98 -3.96 7.51
CA LYS A 111 -17.04 -2.99 8.63
C LYS A 111 -17.89 -1.77 8.26
N ARG A 112 -18.45 -1.10 9.27
CA ARG A 112 -19.24 0.12 9.06
C ARG A 112 -18.37 1.19 8.38
N PHE A 113 -18.95 1.93 7.44
CA PHE A 113 -18.27 2.99 6.71
C PHE A 113 -17.60 4.04 7.62
N SER A 114 -18.29 4.46 8.69
CA SER A 114 -17.72 5.40 9.67
C SER A 114 -16.51 4.83 10.41
N SER A 115 -16.46 3.51 10.64
CA SER A 115 -15.29 2.85 11.20
C SER A 115 -14.15 2.82 10.19
N ALA A 116 -14.42 2.48 8.93
CA ALA A 116 -13.42 2.50 7.86
C ALA A 116 -12.83 3.90 7.64
N GLN A 117 -13.63 4.97 7.78
CA GLN A 117 -13.12 6.35 7.76
C GLN A 117 -12.17 6.63 8.93
N GLY A 118 -12.48 6.09 10.12
CA GLY A 118 -11.58 6.14 11.27
C GLY A 118 -10.25 5.45 10.98
N ASP A 119 -10.29 4.25 10.41
CA ASP A 119 -9.09 3.46 10.07
C ASP A 119 -8.18 4.19 9.07
N VAL A 120 -8.75 4.90 8.08
CA VAL A 120 -7.95 5.74 7.17
C VAL A 120 -7.27 6.89 7.93
N GLY A 121 -7.97 7.54 8.86
CA GLY A 121 -7.39 8.58 9.70
C GLY A 121 -6.28 8.06 10.62
N GLU A 122 -6.43 6.85 11.16
CA GLU A 122 -5.38 6.18 11.94
C GLU A 122 -4.16 5.87 11.06
N LEU A 123 -4.37 5.34 9.86
CA LEU A 123 -3.31 5.06 8.88
C LEU A 123 -2.50 6.32 8.55
N THR A 124 -3.16 7.44 8.23
CA THR A 124 -2.44 8.67 7.89
C THR A 124 -1.75 9.28 9.13
N GLY A 125 -2.34 9.15 10.31
CA GLY A 125 -1.71 9.48 11.59
C GLY A 125 -0.41 8.72 11.83
N VAL A 126 -0.41 7.39 11.64
CA VAL A 126 0.77 6.53 11.78
C VAL A 126 1.87 6.92 10.78
N LEU A 127 1.51 7.18 9.52
CA LEU A 127 2.47 7.62 8.51
C LEU A 127 3.13 8.95 8.90
N ARG A 128 2.33 9.93 9.36
CA ARG A 128 2.84 11.24 9.79
C ARG A 128 3.73 11.13 11.03
N TYR A 129 3.39 10.25 11.98
CA TYR A 129 4.21 9.97 13.16
C TYR A 129 5.60 9.44 12.76
N TYR A 130 5.64 8.35 11.98
CA TYR A 130 6.92 7.76 11.56
C TYR A 130 7.71 8.64 10.59
N ALA A 131 7.03 9.45 9.77
CA ALA A 131 7.67 10.48 8.96
C ALA A 131 8.45 11.49 9.82
N GLY A 132 7.92 11.85 11.00
CA GLY A 132 8.58 12.70 11.98
C GLY A 132 9.81 12.05 12.61
N PHE A 133 9.88 10.72 12.65
CA PHE A 133 10.98 9.96 13.24
C PHE A 133 12.12 9.63 12.24
N ALA A 134 11.87 9.78 10.93
CA ALA A 134 12.75 9.30 9.86
C ALA A 134 14.19 9.87 9.88
N ASP A 135 14.40 11.05 10.49
CA ASP A 135 15.70 11.70 10.67
C ASP A 135 16.15 11.82 12.14
N LYS A 136 15.48 11.09 13.06
CA LYS A 136 15.72 11.17 14.52
C LYS A 136 16.22 9.88 15.14
N GLN A 137 16.56 8.89 14.31
CA GLN A 137 17.15 7.64 14.76
C GLN A 137 18.67 7.80 14.90
N TYR A 138 19.11 8.29 16.06
CA TYR A 138 20.51 8.54 16.34
C TYR A 138 21.24 7.29 16.85
N GLY A 139 22.54 7.22 16.54
CA GLY A 139 23.47 6.30 17.20
C GLY A 139 23.92 6.84 18.56
N GLN A 140 24.88 6.16 19.18
CA GLN A 140 25.49 6.57 20.45
C GLN A 140 27.00 6.71 20.27
N VAL A 141 27.59 7.67 21.00
CA VAL A 141 29.05 7.79 21.13
C VAL A 141 29.46 7.14 22.45
N ILE A 142 30.31 6.12 22.39
CA ILE A 142 30.81 5.39 23.56
C ILE A 142 32.23 5.87 23.86
N SER A 143 32.45 6.42 25.06
CA SER A 143 33.78 6.85 25.50
C SER A 143 34.67 5.63 25.77
N THR A 144 35.90 5.66 25.26
CA THR A 144 36.91 4.60 25.47
C THR A 144 37.97 4.97 26.50
N THR A 145 37.90 6.17 27.10
CA THR A 145 38.86 6.65 28.10
C THR A 145 38.17 6.80 29.45
N GLU A 146 38.82 6.32 30.52
CA GLU A 146 38.39 6.58 31.90
C GLU A 146 38.67 8.05 32.26
N LYS A 147 37.77 8.65 33.06
CA LYS A 147 37.90 10.03 33.54
C LYS A 147 39.03 10.17 34.55
#